data_AF-A0A8S3I683-F1
#
_entry.id   AF-A0A8S3I683-F1
#
_cell.length_a   1.000
_cell.length_b   1.000
_cell.length_c   1.000
_cell.angle_alpha   90.00
_cell.angle_beta   90.00
_cell.angle_gamma   90.00
#
_symmetry.space_group_name_H-M   'P 1'
#
loop_
_entity.id
_entity.type
_entity.pdbx_description
1 polymer ?
#
loop_
_entity_poly.entity_id
_entity_poly.type
_entity_poly.pdbx_seq_one_letter_code
_entity_poly.pdbx_strand_id
1 'polypeptide(L)'
;MDNSVASYYIHIANNNEHSRWLIYFDGGWFCYSNESCEFRRQYSPNFITSNNFNKEIIFKGIFSSFQQFNIIYVPYCSSDLWSGSSNTTHSHGHDIFHAIFHQHNYFSNAKQIVFVGFSAGGIGLLLNLPDLLRKFSPKIDLRVIIDSGWFIDYSNNSHGVSKINQGMNYWNTQISKSCQLTSRHKCLLGSEAIKLFPSNIKIFIIQSLLDLTQLQFDKIHINSYDFSLKLIDNLRQSSNRISIFAPSCPLHGF
;
A
#
# COMPACT_ATOMS: atom_id res chain seq x y z
N MET A 1 2.36 16.58 2.68
CA MET A 1 1.12 17.40 2.69
C MET A 1 1.32 18.83 3.20
N ASP A 2 2.46 19.14 3.80
CA ASP A 2 2.82 20.47 4.33
C ASP A 2 3.89 21.19 3.48
N ASN A 3 4.03 20.78 2.21
CA ASN A 3 5.08 21.21 1.29
C ASN A 3 6.52 20.78 1.66
N SER A 4 6.73 20.00 2.71
CA SER A 4 8.02 19.33 2.92
C SER A 4 8.30 18.32 1.80
N VAL A 5 9.58 18.18 1.45
CA VAL A 5 10.01 17.26 0.38
C VAL A 5 9.87 15.82 0.87
N ALA A 6 9.07 15.02 0.16
CA ALA A 6 8.96 13.59 0.46
C ALA A 6 10.35 12.93 0.38
N SER A 7 10.64 12.04 1.32
CA SER A 7 11.95 11.42 1.48
C SER A 7 11.80 9.92 1.65
N TYR A 8 12.82 9.16 1.25
CA TYR A 8 12.91 7.72 1.47
C TYR A 8 14.25 7.38 2.13
N TYR A 9 14.30 6.24 2.80
CA TYR A 9 15.53 5.68 3.35
C TYR A 9 16.07 4.63 2.40
N ILE A 10 17.38 4.62 2.20
CA ILE A 10 18.06 3.63 1.38
C ILE A 10 19.16 2.94 2.16
N HIS A 11 19.22 1.63 2.06
CA HIS A 11 20.33 0.81 2.52
C HIS A 11 20.84 -0.02 1.34
N ILE A 12 22.15 0.04 1.10
CA ILE A 12 22.80 -0.78 0.09
C ILE A 12 23.47 -1.95 0.81
N ALA A 13 23.10 -3.17 0.43
CA ALA A 13 23.65 -4.36 1.05
C ALA A 13 25.14 -4.48 0.72
N ASN A 14 25.96 -4.78 1.73
CA ASN A 14 27.39 -5.02 1.56
C ASN A 14 27.65 -6.47 1.11
N ASN A 15 27.18 -6.83 -0.08
CA ASN A 15 27.42 -8.14 -0.69
C ASN A 15 27.49 -8.04 -2.22
N ASN A 16 27.96 -9.10 -2.88
CA ASN A 16 28.08 -9.13 -4.35
C ASN A 16 26.71 -9.17 -5.08
N GLU A 17 25.59 -9.11 -4.37
CA GLU A 17 24.23 -9.27 -4.87
C GLU A 17 23.45 -7.94 -4.90
N HIS A 18 24.14 -6.83 -5.16
CA HIS A 18 23.59 -5.48 -5.35
C HIS A 18 22.49 -5.34 -6.44
N SER A 19 22.10 -6.43 -7.08
CA SER A 19 21.01 -6.52 -8.04
C SER A 19 19.65 -6.90 -7.42
N ARG A 20 19.58 -7.21 -6.11
CA ARG A 20 18.32 -7.57 -5.43
C ARG A 20 17.80 -6.41 -4.60
N TRP A 21 16.53 -6.07 -4.77
CA TRP A 21 15.90 -4.90 -4.15
C TRP A 21 14.64 -5.28 -3.37
N LEU A 22 14.50 -4.71 -2.19
CA LEU A 22 13.27 -4.67 -1.41
C LEU A 22 12.79 -3.21 -1.39
N ILE A 23 11.55 -2.97 -1.81
CA ILE A 23 10.94 -1.64 -1.81
C ILE A 23 9.71 -1.71 -0.93
N TYR A 24 9.75 -1.03 0.21
CA TYR A 24 8.70 -1.08 1.22
C TYR A 24 7.95 0.26 1.28
N PHE A 25 6.63 0.21 1.08
CA PHE A 25 5.73 1.34 1.23
C PHE A 25 4.96 1.21 2.54
N ASP A 26 5.11 2.21 3.40
CA ASP A 26 4.46 2.21 4.70
C ASP A 26 2.98 2.56 4.62
N GLY A 27 2.26 2.33 5.70
CA GLY A 27 0.85 2.66 5.83
C GLY A 27 0.52 3.50 7.06
N GLY A 28 -0.74 3.42 7.48
CA GLY A 28 -1.23 4.10 8.68
C GLY A 28 -2.40 5.04 8.42
N TRP A 29 -3.55 4.54 7.97
CA TRP A 29 -4.78 5.35 7.78
C TRP A 29 -4.66 6.46 6.72
N PHE A 30 -5.59 7.41 6.72
CA PHE A 30 -5.68 8.52 5.77
C PHE A 30 -6.51 9.67 6.38
N CYS A 31 -6.52 10.82 5.72
CA CYS A 31 -7.42 11.93 6.02
C CYS A 31 -8.14 12.37 4.75
N TYR A 32 -9.41 12.77 4.81
CA TYR A 32 -10.31 12.87 3.65
C TYR A 32 -11.01 14.24 3.51
N SER A 33 -10.63 15.20 4.34
CA SER A 33 -11.10 16.59 4.33
C SER A 33 -10.08 17.48 5.03
N ASN A 34 -10.20 18.79 4.85
CA ASN A 34 -9.34 19.76 5.53
C ASN A 34 -9.32 19.53 7.06
N GLU A 35 -10.49 19.39 7.68
CA GLU A 35 -10.64 19.20 9.12
C GLU A 35 -9.96 17.91 9.59
N SER A 36 -10.16 16.80 8.87
CA SER A 36 -9.54 15.52 9.22
C SER A 36 -8.02 15.54 9.03
N CYS A 37 -7.52 16.29 8.05
CA CYS A 37 -6.10 16.42 7.78
C CYS A 37 -5.42 17.36 8.78
N GLU A 38 -6.08 18.43 9.23
CA GLU A 38 -5.60 19.27 10.34
C GLU A 38 -5.53 18.46 11.64
N PHE A 39 -6.58 17.68 11.94
CA PHE A 39 -6.56 16.77 13.09
C PHE A 39 -5.35 15.82 13.02
N ARG A 40 -5.12 15.21 11.85
CA ARG A 40 -3.99 14.32 11.64
C ARG A 40 -2.64 15.04 11.73
N ARG A 41 -2.53 16.30 11.30
CA ARG A 41 -1.33 17.12 11.46
C ARG A 41 -1.01 17.37 12.93
N GLN A 42 -2.03 17.62 13.74
CA GLN A 42 -1.87 17.86 15.17
C GLN A 42 -1.48 16.59 15.94
N TYR A 43 -2.14 15.47 15.66
CA TYR A 43 -2.03 14.25 16.50
C TYR A 43 -1.15 13.16 15.89
N SER A 44 -0.80 13.22 14.60
CA SER A 44 0.04 12.23 13.93
C SER A 44 0.88 12.87 12.82
N PRO A 45 1.73 13.88 13.15
CA PRO A 45 2.41 14.73 12.17
C PRO A 45 3.33 13.96 11.20
N ASN A 46 3.90 12.83 11.62
CA ASN A 46 4.79 12.02 10.77
C ASN A 46 4.11 11.47 9.51
N PHE A 47 2.77 11.47 9.45
CA PHE A 47 2.04 11.10 8.25
C PHE A 47 1.67 12.28 7.34
N ILE A 48 2.08 13.51 7.72
CA ILE A 48 1.78 14.76 7.03
C ILE A 48 3.07 15.45 6.55
N THR A 49 4.13 15.38 7.37
CA THR A 49 5.42 16.05 7.15
C THR A 49 6.60 15.08 7.19
N SER A 50 7.59 15.32 6.32
CA SER A 50 8.90 14.66 6.38
C SER A 50 9.91 15.39 7.28
N ASN A 51 9.60 16.60 7.77
CA ASN A 51 10.52 17.38 8.59
C ASN A 51 10.86 16.71 9.94
N ASN A 52 10.00 15.79 10.39
CA ASN A 52 10.19 15.02 11.62
C ASN A 52 10.91 13.68 11.38
N PHE A 53 11.30 13.38 10.14
CA PHE A 53 12.00 12.15 9.84
C PHE A 53 13.42 12.21 10.39
N ASN A 54 13.81 11.16 11.09
CA ASN A 54 15.19 11.01 11.54
C ASN A 54 16.10 10.85 10.33
N LYS A 55 17.37 11.23 10.47
CA LYS A 55 18.36 11.00 9.41
C LYS A 55 18.58 9.51 9.14
N GLU A 56 18.47 8.69 10.18
CA GLU A 56 18.72 7.26 10.15
C GLU A 56 17.60 6.52 10.89
N ILE A 57 17.33 5.29 10.44
CA ILE A 57 16.34 4.40 11.05
C ILE A 57 16.93 3.00 11.23
N ILE A 58 16.39 2.27 12.19
CA ILE A 58 16.76 0.88 12.44
C ILE A 58 15.75 -0.02 11.76
N PHE A 59 16.21 -0.77 10.77
CA PHE A 59 15.41 -1.78 10.09
C PHE A 59 15.18 -3.02 10.98
N LYS A 60 13.91 -3.37 11.21
CA LYS A 60 13.47 -4.51 12.05
C LYS A 60 12.37 -5.31 11.34
N GLY A 61 11.98 -6.47 11.89
CA GLY A 61 10.88 -7.27 11.32
C GLY A 61 11.26 -7.81 9.94
N ILE A 62 10.40 -7.64 8.93
CA ILE A 62 10.66 -8.17 7.58
C ILE A 62 12.05 -7.81 7.05
N PHE A 63 12.55 -6.60 7.32
CA PHE A 63 13.85 -6.16 6.84
C PHE A 63 15.02 -7.04 7.32
N SER A 64 14.92 -7.69 8.49
CA SER A 64 15.97 -8.62 8.95
C SER A 64 16.04 -9.88 8.08
N SER A 65 14.94 -10.29 7.47
CA SER A 65 14.89 -11.40 6.51
C SER A 65 15.43 -11.01 5.13
N PHE A 66 15.65 -9.72 4.89
CA PHE A 66 16.13 -9.15 3.62
C PHE A 66 17.47 -8.42 3.77
N GLN A 67 18.29 -8.77 4.76
CA GLN A 67 19.62 -8.16 4.98
C GLN A 67 20.56 -8.24 3.76
N GLN A 68 20.33 -9.20 2.86
CA GLN A 68 21.11 -9.35 1.63
C GLN A 68 20.58 -8.51 0.44
N PHE A 69 19.50 -7.76 0.62
CA PHE A 69 18.89 -6.93 -0.41
C PHE A 69 19.27 -5.48 -0.19
N ASN A 70 19.36 -4.71 -1.28
CA ASN A 70 19.23 -3.27 -1.17
C ASN A 70 17.80 -2.95 -0.73
N ILE A 71 17.64 -2.03 0.21
CA ILE A 71 16.34 -1.69 0.79
C ILE A 71 16.05 -0.24 0.46
N ILE A 72 14.87 0.02 -0.10
CA ILE A 72 14.25 1.34 -0.13
C ILE A 72 13.02 1.25 0.78
N TYR A 73 12.99 2.06 1.83
CA TYR A 73 11.81 2.22 2.68
C TYR A 73 11.24 3.61 2.45
N VAL A 74 9.96 3.67 2.10
CA VAL A 74 9.25 4.89 1.74
C VAL A 74 8.21 5.18 2.84
N PRO A 75 8.51 6.10 3.76
CA PRO A 75 7.56 6.57 4.75
C PRO A 75 6.33 7.20 4.11
N TYR A 76 5.19 6.99 4.74
CA TYR A 76 3.91 7.48 4.26
C TYR A 76 3.60 8.88 4.81
N CYS A 77 3.84 9.93 4.02
CA CYS A 77 3.60 11.34 4.42
C CYS A 77 2.51 12.05 3.59
N SER A 78 1.77 11.31 2.76
CA SER A 78 0.76 11.85 1.85
C SER A 78 -0.68 11.69 2.35
N SER A 79 -0.92 10.79 3.32
CA SER A 79 -2.22 10.52 3.96
C SER A 79 -3.41 10.29 3.00
N ASP A 80 -3.12 9.77 1.81
CA ASP A 80 -4.05 9.64 0.68
C ASP A 80 -4.06 8.23 0.06
N LEU A 81 -3.69 7.21 0.83
CA LEU A 81 -3.60 5.81 0.40
C LEU A 81 -2.66 5.61 -0.81
N TRP A 82 -1.62 6.44 -0.94
CA TRP A 82 -0.69 6.45 -2.06
C TRP A 82 -1.36 6.72 -3.41
N SER A 83 -2.48 7.46 -3.40
CA SER A 83 -3.36 7.57 -4.57
C SER A 83 -3.48 8.99 -5.13
N GLY A 84 -3.14 10.02 -4.34
CA GLY A 84 -3.37 11.41 -4.69
C GLY A 84 -2.35 12.00 -5.66
N SER A 85 -2.84 12.93 -6.49
CA SER A 85 -2.03 13.83 -7.31
C SER A 85 -2.72 15.20 -7.37
N SER A 86 -2.70 15.92 -6.25
CA SER A 86 -3.42 17.18 -6.04
C SER A 86 -2.51 18.25 -5.45
N ASN A 87 -2.22 19.29 -6.25
CA ASN A 87 -1.53 20.49 -5.77
C ASN A 87 -2.37 21.29 -4.77
N THR A 88 -3.71 21.22 -4.86
CA THR A 88 -4.61 22.00 -4.00
C THR A 88 -4.64 21.47 -2.58
N THR A 89 -4.64 20.15 -2.42
CA THR A 89 -4.71 19.48 -1.11
C THR A 89 -3.36 18.95 -0.64
N HIS A 90 -2.33 19.11 -1.47
CA HIS A 90 -0.97 18.61 -1.27
C HIS A 90 -0.91 17.08 -0.99
N SER A 91 -1.87 16.35 -1.56
CA SER A 91 -1.94 14.89 -1.57
C SER A 91 -1.24 14.38 -2.82
N HIS A 92 -0.04 13.85 -2.64
CA HIS A 92 0.89 13.48 -3.71
C HIS A 92 1.34 12.02 -3.63
N GLY A 93 0.57 11.14 -3.00
CA GLY A 93 0.94 9.75 -2.78
C GLY A 93 1.23 8.99 -4.07
N HIS A 94 0.45 9.22 -5.14
CA HIS A 94 0.71 8.63 -6.46
C HIS A 94 2.03 9.16 -7.03
N ASP A 95 2.25 10.48 -6.95
CA ASP A 95 3.45 11.13 -7.49
C ASP A 95 4.71 10.65 -6.77
N ILE A 96 4.67 10.57 -5.43
CA ILE A 96 5.77 10.07 -4.58
C ILE A 96 6.06 8.60 -4.91
N PHE A 97 5.01 7.78 -5.03
CA PHE A 97 5.16 6.37 -5.39
C PHE A 97 5.93 6.20 -6.70
N HIS A 98 5.52 6.94 -7.75
CA HIS A 98 6.15 6.85 -9.07
C HIS A 98 7.55 7.48 -9.10
N ALA A 99 7.81 8.53 -8.31
CA ALA A 99 9.10 9.18 -8.24
C ALA A 99 10.22 8.19 -7.86
N ILE A 100 9.97 7.22 -6.96
CA ILE A 100 10.96 6.19 -6.57
C ILE A 100 11.52 5.41 -7.77
N PHE A 101 10.74 5.23 -8.82
CA PHE A 101 11.12 4.42 -10.00
C PHE A 101 11.68 5.25 -11.15
N HIS A 102 11.49 6.57 -11.10
CA HIS A 102 12.04 7.50 -12.07
C HIS A 102 13.32 8.16 -11.56
N GLN A 103 13.52 8.18 -10.24
CA GLN A 103 14.67 8.80 -9.60
C GLN A 103 15.83 7.81 -9.56
N HIS A 104 16.91 8.13 -10.29
CA HIS A 104 18.14 7.36 -10.40
C HIS A 104 17.98 5.98 -11.11
N ASN A 105 19.05 5.51 -11.76
CA ASN A 105 19.05 4.24 -12.51
C ASN A 105 19.21 2.99 -11.60
N TYR A 106 18.66 3.03 -10.38
CA TYR A 106 18.85 1.98 -9.36
C TYR A 106 18.50 0.58 -9.85
N PHE A 107 17.45 0.48 -10.67
CA PHE A 107 16.88 -0.81 -11.06
C PHE A 107 17.35 -1.31 -12.43
N SER A 108 18.24 -0.57 -13.10
CA SER A 108 18.71 -0.91 -14.46
C SER A 108 19.37 -2.30 -14.54
N ASN A 109 20.10 -2.69 -13.49
CA ASN A 109 20.76 -3.99 -13.37
C ASN A 109 20.09 -4.90 -12.34
N ALA A 110 18.85 -4.61 -11.93
CA ALA A 110 18.16 -5.43 -10.96
C ALA A 110 17.87 -6.83 -11.53
N LYS A 111 18.12 -7.87 -10.72
CA LYS A 111 17.73 -9.25 -11.02
C LYS A 111 16.43 -9.64 -10.33
N GLN A 112 16.14 -9.01 -9.20
CA GLN A 112 14.92 -9.26 -8.44
C GLN A 112 14.50 -7.99 -7.71
N ILE A 113 13.19 -7.72 -7.71
CA ILE A 113 12.58 -6.64 -6.93
C ILE A 113 11.38 -7.21 -6.18
N VAL A 114 11.39 -7.05 -4.87
CA VAL A 114 10.28 -7.40 -3.98
C VAL A 114 9.63 -6.11 -3.51
N PHE A 115 8.39 -5.89 -3.94
CA PHE A 115 7.56 -4.78 -3.48
C PHE A 115 6.79 -5.23 -2.25
N VAL A 116 6.87 -4.46 -1.17
CA VAL A 116 6.13 -4.72 0.07
C VAL A 116 5.32 -3.50 0.41
N GLY A 117 4.06 -3.71 0.76
CA GLY A 117 3.16 -2.64 1.17
C GLY A 117 2.41 -3.07 2.41
N PHE A 118 2.51 -2.26 3.47
CA PHE A 118 1.78 -2.47 4.70
C PHE A 118 0.57 -1.54 4.78
N SER A 119 -0.61 -2.07 5.15
CA SER A 119 -1.82 -1.27 5.39
C SER A 119 -2.16 -0.40 4.17
N ALA A 120 -2.20 0.93 4.33
CA ALA A 120 -2.36 1.87 3.22
C ALA A 120 -1.30 1.70 2.10
N GLY A 121 -0.06 1.32 2.44
CA GLY A 121 0.97 0.96 1.47
C GLY A 121 0.63 -0.26 0.63
N GLY A 122 -0.08 -1.24 1.20
CA GLY A 122 -0.60 -2.40 0.46
C GLY A 122 -1.66 -1.98 -0.56
N ILE A 123 -2.57 -1.08 -0.18
CA ILE A 123 -3.53 -0.45 -1.12
C ILE A 123 -2.77 0.33 -2.20
N GLY A 124 -1.71 1.05 -1.82
CA GLY A 124 -0.83 1.74 -2.74
C GLY A 124 -0.19 0.83 -3.78
N LEU A 125 0.26 -0.37 -3.38
CA LEU A 125 0.75 -1.38 -4.33
C LEU A 125 -0.35 -1.82 -5.29
N LEU A 126 -1.53 -2.16 -4.77
CA LEU A 126 -2.68 -2.61 -5.56
C LEU A 126 -3.07 -1.59 -6.64
N LEU A 127 -2.98 -0.30 -6.32
CA LEU A 127 -3.38 0.79 -7.20
C LEU A 127 -2.30 1.16 -8.23
N ASN A 128 -1.03 1.27 -7.80
CA ASN A 128 0.03 1.86 -8.62
C ASN A 128 0.88 0.84 -9.38
N LEU A 129 1.04 -0.38 -8.85
CA LEU A 129 1.90 -1.38 -9.49
C LEU A 129 1.39 -1.95 -10.82
N PRO A 130 0.08 -2.21 -11.06
CA PRO A 130 -0.36 -2.88 -12.27
C PRO A 130 0.22 -2.30 -13.56
N ASP A 131 0.21 -0.98 -13.69
CA ASP A 131 0.71 -0.26 -14.87
C ASP A 131 2.23 -0.14 -14.86
N LEU A 132 2.84 -0.02 -13.68
CA LEU A 132 4.28 0.11 -13.52
C LEU A 132 5.01 -1.21 -13.83
N LEU A 133 4.49 -2.33 -13.36
CA LEU A 133 5.09 -3.67 -13.52
C LEU A 133 5.27 -4.04 -15.01
N ARG A 134 4.39 -3.55 -15.89
CA ARG A 134 4.49 -3.76 -17.34
C ARG A 134 5.66 -3.02 -18.00
N LYS A 135 6.25 -2.04 -17.32
CA LYS A 135 7.38 -1.25 -17.84
C LYS A 135 8.75 -1.86 -17.48
N PHE A 136 8.79 -2.78 -16.52
CA PHE A 136 10.03 -3.44 -16.14
C PHE A 136 10.45 -4.49 -17.18
N SER A 137 11.76 -4.73 -17.27
CA SER A 137 12.29 -5.79 -18.11
C SER A 137 11.74 -7.15 -17.67
N PRO A 138 11.30 -8.02 -18.61
CA PRO A 138 10.78 -9.35 -18.29
C PRO A 138 11.83 -10.29 -17.68
N LYS A 139 13.12 -9.89 -17.67
CA LYS A 139 14.21 -10.64 -17.05
C LYS A 139 14.30 -10.44 -15.52
N ILE A 140 13.62 -9.43 -14.98
CA ILE A 140 13.62 -9.13 -13.54
C ILE A 140 12.58 -10.02 -12.85
N ASP A 141 12.96 -10.73 -11.79
CA ASP A 141 12.01 -11.44 -10.93
C ASP A 141 11.26 -10.43 -10.05
N LEU A 142 10.04 -10.08 -10.44
CA LEU A 142 9.18 -9.14 -9.72
C LEU A 142 8.23 -9.91 -8.79
N ARG A 143 8.24 -9.55 -7.51
CA ARG A 143 7.38 -10.16 -6.47
C ARG A 143 6.69 -9.09 -5.66
N VAL A 144 5.49 -9.39 -5.18
CA VAL A 144 4.65 -8.44 -4.44
C VAL A 144 4.21 -9.09 -3.13
N ILE A 145 4.36 -8.38 -2.02
CA ILE A 145 3.85 -8.74 -0.71
C ILE A 145 2.88 -7.63 -0.27
N ILE A 146 1.63 -8.00 0.00
CA ILE A 146 0.62 -7.08 0.52
C ILE A 146 0.31 -7.54 1.93
N ASP A 147 0.70 -6.73 2.91
CA ASP A 147 0.44 -6.98 4.33
C ASP A 147 -0.66 -6.07 4.85
N SER A 148 -1.75 -6.65 5.34
CA SER A 148 -2.90 -5.94 5.91
C SER A 148 -3.49 -4.86 4.98
N GLY A 149 -3.30 -5.01 3.66
CA GLY A 149 -3.78 -4.11 2.62
C GLY A 149 -4.96 -4.68 1.80
N TRP A 150 -5.50 -5.84 2.20
CA TRP A 150 -6.60 -6.51 1.50
C TRP A 150 -7.95 -6.18 2.14
N PHE A 151 -8.55 -5.09 1.67
CA PHE A 151 -9.87 -4.64 2.13
C PHE A 151 -10.99 -5.23 1.26
N ILE A 152 -12.14 -5.52 1.88
CA ILE A 152 -13.33 -6.05 1.21
C ILE A 152 -14.52 -5.10 1.36
N ASP A 153 -15.44 -5.16 0.41
CA ASP A 153 -16.74 -4.48 0.48
C ASP A 153 -17.68 -5.29 1.39
N TYR A 154 -17.46 -5.22 2.71
CA TYR A 154 -18.16 -6.07 3.67
C TYR A 154 -19.62 -5.64 3.90
N SER A 155 -19.89 -4.34 3.84
CA SER A 155 -21.07 -3.78 4.47
C SER A 155 -22.02 -3.08 3.52
N ASN A 156 -23.33 -3.21 3.79
CA ASN A 156 -24.34 -2.25 3.36
C ASN A 156 -24.21 -0.90 4.10
N ASN A 157 -23.20 -0.75 4.97
CA ASN A 157 -22.91 0.47 5.72
C ASN A 157 -22.06 1.38 4.84
N SER A 158 -22.70 2.42 4.30
CA SER A 158 -22.05 3.38 3.43
C SER A 158 -20.98 4.22 4.13
N HIS A 159 -20.76 4.12 5.44
CA HIS A 159 -19.83 5.00 6.16
C HIS A 159 -18.38 4.87 5.69
N GLY A 160 -17.80 3.66 5.72
CA GLY A 160 -16.40 3.44 5.31
C GLY A 160 -16.21 3.81 3.83
N VAL A 161 -17.06 3.26 2.97
CA VAL A 161 -17.10 3.58 1.54
C VAL A 161 -17.30 5.08 1.28
N SER A 162 -18.12 5.77 2.06
CA SER A 162 -18.32 7.22 1.96
C SER A 162 -17.05 7.99 2.29
N LYS A 163 -16.31 7.59 3.35
CA LYS A 163 -15.02 8.23 3.68
C LYS A 163 -13.95 7.98 2.62
N ILE A 164 -13.90 6.79 2.02
CA ILE A 164 -13.03 6.51 0.88
C ILE A 164 -13.43 7.38 -0.31
N ASN A 165 -14.70 7.43 -0.72
CA ASN A 165 -15.13 8.25 -1.84
C ASN A 165 -14.87 9.75 -1.58
N GLN A 166 -15.08 10.22 -0.35
CA GLN A 166 -14.77 11.60 0.06
C GLN A 166 -13.26 11.87 -0.08
N GLY A 167 -12.42 10.97 0.42
CA GLY A 167 -10.97 11.04 0.29
C GLY A 167 -10.53 11.03 -1.16
N MET A 168 -11.06 10.12 -1.98
CA MET A 168 -10.70 10.02 -3.39
C MET A 168 -10.96 11.30 -4.19
N ASN A 169 -12.04 12.01 -3.86
CA ASN A 169 -12.31 13.33 -4.43
C ASN A 169 -11.33 14.39 -3.89
N TYR A 170 -11.08 14.38 -2.57
CA TYR A 170 -10.18 15.32 -1.91
C TYR A 170 -8.72 15.20 -2.39
N TRP A 171 -8.23 13.98 -2.63
CA TRP A 171 -6.84 13.71 -3.03
C TRP A 171 -6.58 13.84 -4.53
N ASN A 172 -7.63 14.01 -5.34
CA ASN A 172 -7.58 13.77 -6.77
C ASN A 172 -6.97 12.39 -7.07
N THR A 173 -7.62 11.32 -6.58
CA THR A 173 -7.11 9.96 -6.70
C THR A 173 -6.91 9.54 -8.16
N GLN A 174 -5.71 9.08 -8.46
CA GLN A 174 -5.34 8.47 -9.72
C GLN A 174 -5.71 6.99 -9.72
N ILE A 175 -6.53 6.58 -10.69
CA ILE A 175 -6.91 5.19 -10.90
C ILE A 175 -6.37 4.75 -12.25
N SER A 176 -5.80 3.56 -12.31
CA SER A 176 -5.41 2.95 -13.59
C SER A 176 -6.59 2.98 -14.57
N LYS A 177 -6.31 3.38 -15.81
CA LYS A 177 -7.29 3.35 -16.90
C LYS A 177 -7.84 1.94 -17.17
N SER A 178 -7.12 0.91 -16.73
CA SER A 178 -7.54 -0.48 -16.81
C SER A 178 -8.65 -0.84 -15.81
N CYS A 179 -8.85 -0.06 -14.73
CA CYS A 179 -9.98 -0.26 -13.83
C CYS A 179 -11.22 0.48 -14.35
N GLN A 180 -12.13 -0.24 -15.00
CA GLN A 180 -13.35 0.31 -15.60
C GLN A 180 -14.61 0.11 -14.73
N LEU A 181 -14.44 0.00 -13.42
CA LEU A 181 -15.56 -0.20 -12.49
C LEU A 181 -16.35 1.11 -12.32
N THR A 182 -17.68 1.03 -12.40
CA THR A 182 -18.59 2.17 -12.18
C THR A 182 -18.36 2.82 -10.81
N SER A 183 -18.19 1.99 -9.78
CA SER A 183 -17.86 2.43 -8.42
C SER A 183 -16.35 2.52 -8.26
N ARG A 184 -15.79 3.73 -8.41
CA ARG A 184 -14.33 3.98 -8.41
C ARG A 184 -13.60 3.40 -7.18
N HIS A 185 -14.18 3.48 -5.97
CA HIS A 185 -13.55 2.94 -4.76
C HIS A 185 -13.28 1.43 -4.81
N LYS A 186 -14.03 0.68 -5.64
CA LYS A 186 -13.81 -0.77 -5.80
C LYS A 186 -12.45 -1.08 -6.42
N CYS A 187 -11.84 -0.13 -7.14
CA CYS A 187 -10.49 -0.27 -7.67
C CYS A 187 -9.41 -0.33 -6.57
N LEU A 188 -9.74 0.02 -5.32
CA LEU A 188 -8.83 -0.09 -4.17
C LEU A 188 -9.00 -1.43 -3.43
N LEU A 189 -10.03 -2.22 -3.75
CA LEU A 189 -10.33 -3.47 -3.07
C LEU A 189 -9.51 -4.61 -3.65
N GLY A 190 -9.02 -5.49 -2.77
CA GLY A 190 -8.06 -6.54 -3.13
C GLY A 190 -8.52 -7.42 -4.29
N SER A 191 -9.74 -7.96 -4.22
CA SER A 191 -10.26 -8.88 -5.23
C SER A 191 -10.45 -8.26 -6.60
N GLU A 192 -10.64 -6.95 -6.68
CA GLU A 192 -10.79 -6.24 -7.96
C GLU A 192 -9.44 -5.76 -8.49
N ALA A 193 -8.63 -5.14 -7.63
CA ALA A 193 -7.33 -4.61 -8.01
C ALA A 193 -6.37 -5.73 -8.47
N ILE A 194 -6.42 -6.91 -7.86
CA ILE A 194 -5.54 -8.03 -8.23
C ILE A 194 -5.73 -8.49 -9.69
N LYS A 195 -6.93 -8.31 -10.25
CA LYS A 195 -7.24 -8.68 -11.64
C LYS A 195 -6.45 -7.85 -12.65
N LEU A 196 -5.99 -6.66 -12.24
CA LEU A 196 -5.22 -5.72 -13.08
C LEU A 196 -3.73 -6.08 -13.17
N PHE A 197 -3.22 -6.92 -12.25
CA PHE A 197 -1.81 -7.32 -12.25
C PHE A 197 -1.49 -8.24 -13.44
N PRO A 198 -0.30 -8.12 -14.04
CA PRO A 198 0.18 -9.09 -15.03
C PRO A 198 0.18 -10.51 -14.46
N SER A 199 -0.14 -11.51 -15.29
CA SER A 199 -0.34 -12.91 -14.88
C SER A 199 0.93 -13.60 -14.37
N ASN A 200 2.11 -13.12 -14.75
CA ASN A 200 3.40 -13.67 -14.38
C ASN A 200 3.93 -13.18 -13.02
N ILE A 201 3.24 -12.24 -12.36
CA ILE A 201 3.69 -11.65 -11.10
C ILE A 201 3.31 -12.57 -9.94
N LYS A 202 4.29 -12.87 -9.09
CA LYS A 202 4.08 -13.64 -7.86
C LYS A 202 3.63 -12.70 -6.76
N ILE A 203 2.45 -12.97 -6.20
CA ILE A 203 1.84 -12.10 -5.19
C ILE A 203 1.56 -12.93 -3.93
N PHE A 204 2.02 -12.42 -2.79
CA PHE A 204 1.81 -12.98 -1.48
C PHE A 204 0.96 -12.02 -0.65
N ILE A 205 -0.17 -12.51 -0.14
CA ILE A 205 -1.08 -11.75 0.71
C ILE A 205 -0.92 -12.22 2.14
N ILE A 206 -0.65 -11.28 3.04
CA ILE A 206 -0.65 -11.46 4.49
C ILE A 206 -1.85 -10.67 5.01
N GLN A 207 -2.85 -11.35 5.56
CA GLN A 207 -4.09 -10.68 5.94
C GLN A 207 -4.72 -11.35 7.16
N SER A 208 -4.82 -10.62 8.26
CA SER A 208 -5.62 -11.11 9.39
C SER A 208 -7.11 -11.27 8.99
N LEU A 209 -7.72 -12.39 9.37
CA LEU A 209 -9.16 -12.63 9.24
C LEU A 209 -10.01 -11.79 10.22
N LEU A 210 -9.35 -11.08 11.13
CA LEU A 210 -9.91 -10.18 12.13
C LEU A 210 -9.16 -8.83 12.07
N ASP A 211 -8.88 -8.34 10.86
CA ASP A 211 -8.11 -7.12 10.66
C ASP A 211 -8.75 -5.94 11.41
N LEU A 212 -8.04 -5.46 12.43
CA LEU A 212 -8.57 -4.45 13.34
C LEU A 212 -8.91 -3.15 12.63
N THR A 213 -8.19 -2.81 11.56
CA THR A 213 -8.43 -1.58 10.79
C THR A 213 -9.74 -1.68 10.02
N GLN A 214 -9.99 -2.78 9.29
CA GLN A 214 -11.27 -2.95 8.59
C GLN A 214 -12.44 -3.02 9.58
N LEU A 215 -12.28 -3.77 10.68
CA LEU A 215 -13.32 -3.88 11.71
C LEU A 215 -13.66 -2.51 12.32
N GLN A 216 -12.65 -1.71 12.67
CA GLN A 216 -12.84 -0.35 13.18
C GLN A 216 -13.46 0.58 12.12
N PHE A 217 -12.97 0.50 10.88
CA PHE A 217 -13.36 1.39 9.81
C PHE A 217 -14.84 1.24 9.41
N ASP A 218 -15.30 -0.01 9.31
CA ASP A 218 -16.68 -0.35 8.96
C ASP A 218 -17.62 -0.45 10.18
N LYS A 219 -17.09 -0.20 11.38
CA LYS A 219 -17.80 -0.33 12.67
C LYS A 219 -18.40 -1.73 12.87
N ILE A 220 -17.61 -2.75 12.54
CA ILE A 220 -17.96 -4.17 12.69
C ILE A 220 -17.55 -4.63 14.07
N HIS A 221 -18.40 -5.40 14.74
CA HIS A 221 -18.03 -6.03 16.01
C HIS A 221 -16.92 -7.07 15.80
N ILE A 222 -15.94 -7.11 16.71
CA ILE A 222 -14.74 -7.97 16.61
C ILE A 222 -15.07 -9.48 16.57
N ASN A 223 -16.21 -9.89 17.12
CA ASN A 223 -16.69 -11.28 17.10
C ASN A 223 -17.59 -11.59 15.90
N SER A 224 -17.61 -10.73 14.88
CA SER A 224 -18.43 -10.93 13.70
C SER A 224 -17.85 -12.06 12.84
N TYR A 225 -18.34 -13.28 13.09
CA TYR A 225 -17.97 -14.47 12.30
C TYR A 225 -18.30 -14.30 10.80
N ASP A 226 -19.35 -13.54 10.48
CA ASP A 226 -19.74 -13.21 9.10
C ASP A 226 -18.63 -12.45 8.34
N PHE A 227 -17.92 -11.53 9.00
CA PHE A 227 -16.80 -10.81 8.40
C PHE A 227 -15.67 -11.74 7.99
N SER A 228 -15.21 -12.57 8.93
CA SER A 228 -14.12 -13.50 8.67
C SER A 228 -14.48 -14.47 7.54
N LEU A 229 -15.73 -14.98 7.49
CA LEU A 229 -16.19 -15.85 6.41
C LEU A 229 -16.16 -15.16 5.04
N LYS A 230 -16.71 -13.94 4.93
CA LYS A 230 -16.70 -13.19 3.67
C LYS A 230 -15.29 -12.86 3.20
N LEU A 231 -14.39 -12.52 4.13
CA LEU A 231 -12.98 -12.29 3.82
C LEU A 231 -12.30 -13.58 3.32
N ILE A 232 -12.55 -14.73 3.97
CA ILE A 232 -12.06 -16.03 3.50
C ILE A 232 -12.54 -16.31 2.08
N ASP A 233 -13.83 -16.12 1.79
CA ASP A 233 -14.38 -16.38 0.46
C ASP A 233 -13.79 -15.46 -0.60
N ASN A 234 -13.60 -14.17 -0.28
CA ASN A 234 -12.97 -13.19 -1.15
C ASN A 234 -11.50 -13.55 -1.48
N LEU A 235 -10.74 -13.98 -0.47
CA LEU A 235 -9.36 -14.45 -0.63
C LEU A 235 -9.30 -15.75 -1.45
N ARG A 236 -10.19 -16.72 -1.17
CA ARG A 236 -10.27 -18.00 -1.90
C ARG A 236 -10.58 -17.81 -3.38
N GLN A 237 -11.51 -16.92 -3.72
CA GLN A 237 -11.82 -16.60 -5.11
C GLN A 237 -10.61 -16.05 -5.87
N SER A 238 -9.68 -15.41 -5.16
CA SER A 238 -8.46 -14.84 -5.73
C SER A 238 -7.27 -15.82 -5.73
N SER A 239 -7.35 -16.94 -5.00
CA SER A 239 -6.22 -17.85 -4.70
C SER A 239 -5.50 -18.44 -5.91
N ASN A 240 -6.16 -18.63 -7.05
CA ASN A 240 -5.51 -19.10 -8.29
C ASN A 240 -4.42 -18.13 -8.80
N ARG A 241 -4.39 -16.90 -8.28
CA ARG A 241 -3.44 -15.86 -8.65
C ARG A 241 -2.45 -15.49 -7.55
N ILE A 242 -2.66 -15.93 -6.31
CA ILE A 242 -1.96 -15.42 -5.14
C ILE A 242 -1.64 -16.53 -4.14
N SER A 243 -0.54 -16.38 -3.41
CA SER A 243 -0.28 -17.15 -2.20
C SER A 243 -0.79 -16.37 -0.99
N ILE A 244 -1.37 -17.05 0.01
CA ILE A 244 -2.11 -16.40 1.11
C ILE A 244 -1.62 -16.94 2.45
N PHE A 245 -1.33 -16.04 3.39
CA PHE A 245 -1.22 -16.30 4.81
C PHE A 245 -2.28 -15.47 5.55
N ALA A 246 -3.32 -16.14 6.05
CA ALA A 246 -4.46 -15.48 6.66
C ALA A 246 -4.80 -16.04 8.05
N PRO A 247 -4.08 -15.62 9.11
CA PRO A 247 -4.33 -16.11 10.46
C PRO A 247 -5.60 -15.48 11.05
N SER A 248 -6.26 -16.20 11.96
CA SER A 248 -7.42 -15.70 12.71
C SER A 248 -6.97 -15.01 14.00
N CYS A 249 -6.33 -13.85 13.86
CA CYS A 249 -5.77 -13.09 14.99
C CYS A 249 -6.24 -11.63 14.96
N PRO A 250 -6.79 -11.04 16.04
CA PRO A 250 -7.25 -9.66 16.04
C PRO A 250 -6.07 -8.67 16.04
N LEU A 251 -5.47 -8.46 14.86
CA LEU A 251 -4.25 -7.69 14.63
C LEU A 251 -4.36 -6.93 13.31
N HIS A 252 -3.49 -5.93 13.12
CA HIS A 252 -3.30 -5.23 11.85
C HIS A 252 -1.79 -5.10 11.59
N GLY A 253 -1.29 -5.81 10.57
CA GLY A 253 0.14 -5.92 10.22
C GLY A 253 0.85 -7.10 10.85
N PHE A 254 1.91 -7.58 10.18
CA PHE A 254 2.79 -8.68 10.59
C PHE A 254 4.28 -8.39 10.36
#